data_AF-A0ABD4LLX1-F1
#
_entry.id   AF-A0ABD4LLX1-F1
#
_cell.length_a   1.000
_cell.length_b   1.000
_cell.length_c   1.000
_cell.angle_alpha   90.00
_cell.angle_beta   90.00
_cell.angle_gamma   90.00
#
_symmetry.space_group_name_H-M   'P 1'
#
loop_
_entity.id
_entity.type
_entity.pdbx_description
1 polymer ?
#
loop_
_entity_poly.entity_id
_entity_poly.type
_entity_poly.pdbx_seq_one_letter_code
_entity_poly.pdbx_strand_id
1 'polypeptide(L)'
;MNILTWDENSAKKGMSFEESIAVAGLTDAYRNDELPEGVQTKHAMALIMTSLIGDYHAIVVKRSEELLEDAEIYLLTWNEVIEGGDMKQVDTFLLRNLVKGSLFKQV
;
A
#
# COMPACT_ATOMS: atom_id res chain seq x y z
N MET A 1 -16.31 4.64 7.21
CA MET A 1 -14.94 4.18 7.54
C MET A 1 -14.94 2.67 7.50
N ASN A 2 -14.04 2.08 6.74
CA ASN A 2 -13.87 0.63 6.59
C ASN A 2 -12.42 0.28 6.95
N ILE A 3 -12.20 -0.83 7.65
CA ILE A 3 -10.85 -1.30 8.03
C ILE A 3 -10.63 -2.63 7.34
N LEU A 4 -9.57 -2.69 6.53
CA LEU A 4 -9.15 -3.90 5.83
C LEU A 4 -7.89 -4.43 6.52
N THR A 5 -8.03 -5.60 7.11
CA THR A 5 -6.94 -6.37 7.72
C THR A 5 -6.66 -7.58 6.83
N TRP A 6 -5.39 -7.89 6.57
CA TRP A 6 -4.99 -9.08 5.81
C TRP A 6 -3.83 -9.80 6.48
N ASP A 7 -3.70 -11.09 6.20
CA ASP A 7 -2.45 -11.83 6.39
C ASP A 7 -1.74 -12.01 5.03
N GLU A 8 -0.44 -12.32 5.07
CA GLU A 8 0.39 -12.47 3.85
C GLU A 8 -0.22 -13.48 2.85
N ASN A 9 -0.85 -14.54 3.36
CA ASN A 9 -1.41 -15.61 2.54
C ASN A 9 -2.71 -15.19 1.83
N SER A 10 -3.41 -14.19 2.37
CA SER A 10 -4.68 -13.68 1.85
C SER A 10 -4.46 -12.67 0.73
N ALA A 11 -3.43 -11.82 0.81
CA ALA A 11 -3.13 -10.80 -0.21
C ALA A 11 -2.75 -11.40 -1.57
N LYS A 12 -1.93 -12.46 -1.58
CA LYS A 12 -1.46 -13.09 -2.83
C LYS A 12 -2.52 -13.95 -3.52
N LYS A 13 -3.55 -14.42 -2.81
CA LYS A 13 -4.59 -15.33 -3.35
C LYS A 13 -5.76 -14.62 -4.03
N GLY A 14 -5.90 -13.29 -3.88
CA GLY A 14 -7.06 -12.53 -4.34
C GLY A 14 -6.88 -11.73 -5.64
N MET A 15 -5.65 -11.57 -6.15
CA MET A 15 -5.42 -10.73 -7.34
C MET A 15 -5.64 -11.49 -8.65
N SER A 16 -6.35 -10.84 -9.56
CA SER A 16 -6.42 -11.24 -10.96
C SER A 16 -5.08 -11.00 -11.69
N PHE A 17 -4.94 -11.60 -12.87
CA PHE A 17 -3.78 -11.39 -13.73
C PHE A 17 -3.63 -9.93 -14.17
N GLU A 18 -4.75 -9.25 -14.48
CA GLU A 18 -4.76 -7.84 -14.87
C GLU A 18 -4.27 -6.94 -13.74
N GLU A 19 -4.74 -7.18 -12.52
CA GLU A 19 -4.28 -6.45 -11.32
C GLU A 19 -2.79 -6.68 -11.07
N SER A 20 -2.31 -7.90 -11.29
CA SER A 20 -0.89 -8.24 -11.14
C SER A 20 -0.01 -7.46 -12.12
N ILE A 21 -0.44 -7.31 -13.39
CA ILE A 21 0.25 -6.49 -14.38
C ILE A 21 0.25 -5.01 -13.98
N ALA A 22 -0.90 -4.49 -13.54
CA ALA A 22 -1.01 -3.09 -13.15
C ALA A 22 -0.10 -2.75 -11.95
N VAL A 23 -0.04 -3.64 -10.95
CA VAL A 23 0.86 -3.49 -9.79
C VAL A 23 2.33 -3.58 -10.21
N ALA A 24 2.67 -4.48 -11.14
CA ALA A 24 4.03 -4.55 -11.68
C ALA A 24 4.43 -3.26 -12.40
N GLY A 25 3.55 -2.71 -13.24
CA GLY A 25 3.77 -1.42 -13.92
C GLY A 25 3.98 -0.26 -12.95
N LEU A 26 3.16 -0.18 -11.89
CA LEU A 26 3.36 0.82 -10.83
C LEU A 26 4.70 0.64 -10.11
N THR A 27 5.07 -0.61 -9.82
CA THR A 27 6.35 -0.92 -9.17
C THR A 27 7.53 -0.44 -10.01
N ASP A 28 7.51 -0.72 -11.31
CA ASP A 28 8.58 -0.31 -12.22
C ASP A 28 8.65 1.21 -12.38
N ALA A 29 7.51 1.89 -12.51
CA ALA A 29 7.46 3.35 -12.55
C ALA A 29 8.13 3.97 -11.30
N TYR A 30 7.74 3.52 -10.10
CA TYR A 30 8.32 4.04 -8.85
C TYR A 30 9.80 3.70 -8.67
N ARG A 31 10.27 2.56 -9.17
CA ARG A 31 11.71 2.20 -9.18
C ARG A 31 12.52 3.15 -10.06
N ASN A 32 11.94 3.60 -11.17
CA ASN A 32 12.54 4.52 -12.12
C ASN A 32 12.32 6.00 -11.77
N ASP A 33 11.84 6.31 -10.55
CA ASP A 33 11.56 7.67 -10.09
C ASP A 33 10.47 8.43 -10.84
N GLU A 34 9.58 7.70 -11.50
CA GLU A 34 8.38 8.23 -12.11
C GLU A 34 7.25 8.38 -11.07
N LEU A 35 6.43 9.41 -11.24
CA LEU A 35 5.23 9.65 -10.45
C LEU A 35 4.01 9.46 -11.37
N PRO A 36 3.46 8.24 -11.47
CA PRO A 36 2.31 7.97 -12.32
C PRO A 36 1.10 8.81 -11.86
N GLU A 37 0.46 9.46 -12.83
CA GLU A 37 -0.82 10.14 -12.64
C GLU A 37 -1.97 9.14 -12.71
N GLY A 38 -3.09 9.43 -12.03
CA GLY A 38 -4.29 8.60 -12.11
C GLY A 38 -4.15 7.19 -11.53
N VAL A 39 -3.36 7.04 -10.46
CA VAL A 39 -3.21 5.74 -9.76
C VAL A 39 -4.57 5.29 -9.25
N GLN A 40 -5.07 4.15 -9.75
CA GLN A 40 -6.30 3.59 -9.24
C GLN A 40 -6.12 3.09 -7.80
N THR A 41 -7.08 3.43 -6.94
CA THR A 41 -7.10 3.07 -5.52
C THR A 41 -6.90 1.58 -5.29
N LYS A 42 -7.58 0.73 -6.07
CA LYS A 42 -7.45 -0.74 -5.96
C LYS A 42 -6.02 -1.23 -6.22
N HIS A 43 -5.30 -0.62 -7.18
CA HIS A 43 -3.93 -1.00 -7.51
C HIS A 43 -2.94 -0.51 -6.45
N ALA A 44 -3.17 0.68 -5.88
CA ALA A 44 -2.41 1.18 -4.74
C ALA A 44 -2.53 0.24 -3.53
N MET A 45 -3.74 -0.18 -3.20
CA MET A 45 -3.99 -1.11 -2.10
C MET A 45 -3.35 -2.48 -2.36
N ALA A 46 -3.48 -3.01 -3.58
CA ALA A 46 -2.83 -4.25 -3.97
C ALA A 46 -1.29 -4.16 -3.85
N LEU A 47 -0.68 -3.08 -4.34
CA LEU A 47 0.75 -2.82 -4.19
C LEU A 47 1.17 -2.83 -2.71
N ILE A 48 0.41 -2.15 -1.84
CA ILE A 48 0.66 -2.14 -0.39
C ILE A 48 0.65 -3.55 0.18
N MET A 49 -0.43 -4.30 -0.08
CA MET A 49 -0.63 -5.64 0.44
C MET A 49 0.45 -6.62 -0.04
N THR A 50 1.00 -6.43 -1.25
CA THR A 50 2.10 -7.25 -1.77
C THR A 50 3.49 -6.86 -1.26
N SER A 51 3.69 -5.59 -0.90
CA SER A 51 5.00 -5.06 -0.51
C SER A 51 5.28 -5.22 0.98
N LEU A 52 4.22 -5.32 1.79
CA LEU A 52 4.31 -5.44 3.25
C LEU A 52 4.07 -6.90 3.65
N ILE A 53 5.16 -7.55 4.06
CA ILE A 53 5.20 -8.95 4.49
C ILE A 53 5.89 -9.02 5.86
N GLY A 54 5.29 -9.71 6.82
CA GLY A 54 5.94 -10.07 8.09
C GLY A 54 5.46 -9.32 9.35
N ASP A 55 5.04 -8.06 9.23
CA ASP A 55 4.47 -7.29 10.36
C ASP A 55 2.93 -7.21 10.32
N TYR A 56 2.32 -6.73 11.39
CA TYR A 56 0.88 -6.47 11.42
C TYR A 56 0.55 -5.13 10.77
N HIS A 57 -0.34 -5.19 9.77
CA HIS A 57 -0.74 -4.04 8.98
C HIS A 57 -2.26 -3.97 8.84
N ALA A 58 -2.79 -2.75 8.74
CA ALA A 58 -4.18 -2.51 8.39
C ALA A 58 -4.27 -1.33 7.41
N ILE A 59 -5.20 -1.42 6.47
CA ILE A 59 -5.58 -0.31 5.61
C ILE A 59 -6.90 0.26 6.12
N VAL A 60 -6.89 1.53 6.52
CA VAL A 60 -8.10 2.25 6.95
C VAL A 60 -8.59 3.10 5.79
N VAL A 61 -9.78 2.79 5.30
CA VAL A 61 -10.43 3.51 4.20
C VAL A 61 -11.50 4.45 4.79
N LYS A 62 -11.22 5.75 4.75
CA LYS A 62 -12.18 6.78 5.17
C LYS A 62 -13.06 7.24 4.01
N ARG A 63 -12.47 7.38 2.82
CA ARG A 63 -13.16 7.65 1.55
C ARG A 63 -12.61 6.74 0.46
N SER A 64 -13.51 6.06 -0.25
CA SER A 64 -13.17 5.14 -1.34
C SER A 64 -13.60 5.77 -2.65
N GLU A 65 -12.63 6.24 -3.43
CA GLU A 65 -12.82 6.75 -4.79
C GLU A 65 -12.02 5.90 -5.78
N GLU A 66 -12.32 6.01 -7.08
CA GLU A 66 -11.64 5.25 -8.12
C GLU A 66 -10.15 5.60 -8.20
N LEU A 67 -9.83 6.90 -8.16
CA LEU A 67 -8.47 7.42 -8.18
C LEU A 67 -7.97 7.67 -6.76
N LEU A 68 -6.69 7.37 -6.53
CA LEU A 68 -6.04 7.51 -5.23
C LEU A 68 -6.01 8.97 -4.77
N GLU A 69 -5.86 9.93 -5.69
CA GLU A 69 -5.81 11.35 -5.38
C GLU A 69 -7.10 11.90 -4.75
N ASP A 70 -8.24 11.27 -5.07
CA ASP A 70 -9.54 11.60 -4.52
C ASP A 70 -9.90 10.74 -3.29
N ALA A 71 -9.15 9.66 -3.05
CA ALA A 71 -9.38 8.73 -1.96
C ALA A 71 -8.73 9.21 -0.64
N GLU A 72 -9.30 8.80 0.48
CA GLU A 72 -8.75 9.06 1.81
C GLU A 72 -8.50 7.73 2.51
N ILE A 73 -7.25 7.25 2.37
CA ILE A 73 -6.81 5.93 2.82
C ILE A 73 -5.57 6.08 3.69
N TYR A 74 -5.47 5.27 4.73
CA TYR A 74 -4.33 5.26 5.65
C TYR A 74 -3.77 3.84 5.78
N LEU A 75 -2.44 3.75 5.84
CA LEU A 75 -1.72 2.55 6.22
C LEU A 75 -1.37 2.66 7.71
N LEU A 76 -1.88 1.70 8.49
CA LEU A 76 -1.55 1.50 9.90
C LEU A 76 -0.56 0.33 10.01
N THR A 77 0.54 0.53 10.71
CA THR A 77 1.51 -0.52 11.01
C THR A 77 1.76 -0.60 12.51
N TRP A 78 1.89 -1.82 13.06
CA TRP A 78 2.23 -2.02 14.47
C TRP A 78 3.08 -3.27 14.67
N ASN A 79 3.83 -3.29 15.77
CA ASN A 79 4.65 -4.42 16.18
C ASN A 79 4.26 -4.83 17.60
N GLU A 80 4.21 -6.13 17.90
CA GLU A 80 3.92 -6.64 19.25
C GLU A 80 5.00 -6.29 20.28
N VAL A 81 6.22 -5.99 19.82
CA VAL A 81 7.40 -5.73 20.67
C VAL A 81 7.49 -4.27 21.13
N ILE A 82 6.89 -3.33 20.38
CA ILE A 82 6.99 -1.89 20.66
C ILE A 82 5.58 -1.37 20.92
N GLU A 83 5.32 -0.77 22.09
CA GLU A 83 4.08 -0.04 22.35
C GLU A 83 3.97 1.17 21.41
N GLY A 84 3.20 1.01 20.33
CA GLY A 84 2.89 2.08 19.39
C GLY A 84 2.76 1.59 17.95
N GLY A 85 1.80 2.14 17.23
CA GLY A 85 1.66 1.99 15.78
C GLY A 85 1.81 3.33 15.07
N ASP A 86 2.26 3.30 13.81
CA ASP A 86 2.33 4.48 12.96
C ASP A 86 1.19 4.45 11.94
N MET A 87 0.61 5.61 11.64
CA MET A 87 -0.46 5.77 10.67
C MET A 87 -0.08 6.84 9.65
N LYS A 88 0.07 6.43 8.40
CA LYS A 88 0.42 7.33 7.29
C LYS A 88 -0.68 7.33 6.23
N GLN A 89 -1.00 8.52 5.72
CA GLN A 89 -1.90 8.63 4.57
C GLN A 89 -1.25 7.98 3.34
N VAL A 90 -2.03 7.18 2.62
CA VAL A 90 -1.60 6.57 1.36
C VAL A 90 -1.69 7.62 0.26
N ASP A 91 -0.54 7.99 -0.27
CA ASP A 91 -0.39 8.83 -1.45
C ASP A 91 0.71 8.27 -2.36
N THR A 92 0.90 8.89 -3.52
CA THR A 92 1.92 8.50 -4.52
C THR A 92 3.34 8.48 -3.93
N PHE A 93 3.65 9.36 -2.97
CA PHE A 93 4.98 9.43 -2.36
C PHE A 93 5.21 8.29 -1.37
N LEU A 94 4.18 7.94 -0.58
CA LEU A 94 4.22 6.78 0.30
C LEU A 94 4.39 5.49 -0.51
N LEU A 95 3.65 5.32 -1.61
CA LEU A 95 3.81 4.16 -2.49
C LEU A 95 5.22 4.08 -3.10
N ARG A 96 5.79 5.20 -3.54
CA ARG A 96 7.18 5.24 -4.01
C ARG A 96 8.17 4.84 -2.91
N ASN A 97 8.00 5.37 -1.70
CA ASN A 97 8.84 5.01 -0.56
C ASN A 97 8.71 3.53 -0.18
N LEU A 98 7.52 2.96 -0.36
CA LEU A 98 7.25 1.54 -0.11
C LEU A 98 8.07 0.69 -1.07
N VAL A 99 7.96 0.97 -2.37
CA VAL A 99 8.66 0.24 -3.43
C VAL A 99 10.19 0.37 -3.29
N LYS A 100 10.68 1.52 -2.83
CA LYS A 100 12.11 1.75 -2.59
C LYS A 100 12.63 1.14 -1.29
N GLY A 101 11.77 0.54 -0.46
CA GLY A 101 12.15 0.00 0.86
C GLY A 101 12.62 1.08 1.84
N SER A 102 12.23 2.35 1.63
CA SER A 102 12.60 3.48 2.50
C SER A 102 11.55 3.78 3.56
N LEU A 103 10.38 3.14 3.50
CA LEU A 103 9.25 3.44 4.39
C LEU A 103 9.52 3.12 5.87
N PHE A 104 10.42 2.16 6.14
CA PHE A 104 10.78 1.69 7.48
C PHE A 104 12.27 1.40 7.65
N LYS A 105 13.17 2.14 6.99
CA LYS A 105 14.60 2.05 7.36
C LYS A 105 14.73 2.42 8.83
N GLN A 106 14.87 1.40 9.67
CA GLN A 106 15.25 1.54 11.07
C GLN A 106 16.54 2.38 11.11
N VAL A 107 16.51 3.43 11.92
CA VAL A 107 17.72 4.14 12.34
C VAL A 107 18.52 3.21 13.24
#